data_AF-A0A9C8WU07-F1
#
_entry.id   AF-A0A9C8WU07-F1
#
_cell.length_a   1.000
_cell.length_b   1.000
_cell.length_c   1.000
_cell.angle_alpha   90.00
_cell.angle_beta   90.00
_cell.angle_gamma   90.00
#
_symmetry.space_group_name_H-M   'P 1'
#
loop_
_entity.id
_entity.type
_entity.pdbx_description
1 polymer ?
#
loop_
_entity_poly.entity_id
_entity_poly.type
_entity_poly.pdbx_seq_one_letter_code
_entity_poly.pdbx_strand_id
1 'polypeptide(L)'
;MPLRSEWPCWEIMGCKPEAAAKCPAYRSDKPCWEVMREIDVYSFNICKDCLVYIAKQKNSIFSKEEILSILCQKGIDVTGHRCPQYKTAT
;
A
#
# COMPACT_ATOMS: atom_id res chain seq x y z
N MET A 1 -15.09 8.59 5.78
CA MET A 1 -14.01 7.59 5.72
C MET A 1 -12.88 8.17 4.89
N PRO A 2 -11.64 8.20 5.39
CA PRO A 2 -10.52 8.72 4.60
C PRO A 2 -10.37 7.89 3.32
N LEU A 3 -10.14 8.57 2.21
CA LEU A 3 -9.86 7.91 0.95
C LEU A 3 -8.56 7.10 1.11
N ARG A 4 -8.52 5.88 0.57
CA ARG A 4 -7.37 4.95 0.72
C ARG A 4 -6.03 5.55 0.25
N SER A 5 -6.08 6.59 -0.57
CA SER A 5 -4.93 7.42 -0.94
C SER A 5 -4.22 8.06 0.26
N GLU A 6 -4.87 8.17 1.41
CA GLU A 6 -4.32 8.76 2.64
C GLU A 6 -3.63 7.74 3.55
N TRP A 7 -3.89 6.43 3.35
CA TRP A 7 -3.28 5.40 4.19
C TRP A 7 -1.77 5.36 4.01
N PRO A 8 -0.98 5.23 5.08
CA PRO A 8 0.45 5.06 4.93
C PRO A 8 0.78 3.68 4.34
N CYS A 9 2.00 3.53 3.81
CA CYS A 9 2.38 2.35 3.04
C CYS A 9 2.33 1.06 3.87
N TRP A 10 2.60 1.11 5.18
CA TRP A 10 2.61 -0.07 6.05
C TRP A 10 1.23 -0.65 6.33
N GLU A 11 0.18 0.18 6.31
CA GLU A 11 -1.22 -0.30 6.41
C GLU A 11 -1.61 -1.04 5.12
N ILE A 12 -1.23 -0.48 3.96
CA ILE A 12 -1.47 -1.10 2.66
C ILE A 12 -0.64 -2.38 2.49
N MET A 13 0.59 -2.43 3.01
CA MET A 13 1.47 -3.59 2.88
C MET A 13 1.28 -4.63 4.00
N GLY A 14 0.46 -4.33 5.02
CA GLY A 14 0.27 -5.20 6.19
C GLY A 14 1.57 -5.42 6.98
N CYS A 15 2.42 -4.41 7.09
CA CYS A 15 3.68 -4.54 7.82
C CYS A 15 3.43 -4.68 9.32
N LYS A 16 4.17 -5.60 9.97
CA LYS A 16 4.18 -5.68 11.44
C LYS A 16 4.73 -4.38 12.05
N PRO A 17 4.23 -3.92 13.22
CA PRO A 17 4.67 -2.68 13.84
C PRO A 17 6.20 -2.59 14.03
N GLU A 18 6.85 -3.69 14.41
CA GLU A 18 8.29 -3.73 14.67
C GLU A 18 9.12 -3.58 13.38
N ALA A 19 8.59 -4.07 12.26
CA ALA A 19 9.20 -3.92 10.95
C ALA A 19 8.98 -2.50 10.40
N ALA A 20 7.76 -1.97 10.57
CA ALA A 20 7.42 -0.61 10.17
C ALA A 20 8.29 0.42 10.90
N ALA A 21 8.49 0.28 12.22
CA ALA A 21 9.29 1.20 13.03
C ALA A 21 10.77 1.31 12.61
N LYS A 22 11.29 0.30 11.91
CA LYS A 22 12.65 0.26 11.34
C LYS A 22 12.72 0.76 9.89
N CYS A 23 11.57 0.95 9.23
CA CYS A 23 11.51 1.41 7.85
C CYS A 23 11.80 2.92 7.78
N PRO A 24 12.70 3.36 6.89
CA PRO A 24 12.98 4.79 6.69
C PRO A 24 11.74 5.62 6.34
N ALA A 25 10.81 5.03 5.57
CA ALA A 25 9.57 5.70 5.19
C ALA A 25 8.58 5.90 6.36
N TYR A 26 8.72 5.15 7.46
CA TYR A 26 7.82 5.27 8.61
C TYR A 26 7.98 6.58 9.38
N ARG A 27 9.18 7.17 9.32
CA ARG A 27 9.53 8.41 10.03
C ARG A 27 9.58 9.63 9.10
N SER A 28 9.11 9.47 7.87
CA SER A 28 9.18 10.50 6.83
C SER A 28 7.80 11.02 6.49
N ASP A 29 7.69 12.32 6.24
CA ASP A 29 6.49 12.94 5.69
C ASP A 29 6.37 12.71 4.17
N LYS A 30 7.45 12.23 3.54
CA LYS A 30 7.45 11.91 2.11
C LYS A 30 6.79 10.55 1.86
N PRO A 31 6.16 10.36 0.69
CA PRO A 31 5.71 9.04 0.26
C PRO A 31 6.85 8.02 0.24
N CYS A 32 6.54 6.76 0.53
CA CYS A 32 7.55 5.71 0.65
C CYS A 32 8.40 5.55 -0.62
N TRP A 33 7.85 5.77 -1.81
CA TRP A 33 8.59 5.66 -3.08
C TRP A 33 9.63 6.77 -3.26
N GLU A 34 9.43 7.96 -2.66
CA GLU A 34 10.42 9.02 -2.69
C GLU A 34 11.57 8.73 -1.72
N VAL A 35 11.23 8.24 -0.52
CA VAL A 35 12.22 7.82 0.47
C VAL A 35 13.08 6.67 -0.07
N MET A 36 12.46 5.65 -0.67
CA MET A 36 13.21 4.52 -1.22
C MET A 36 14.08 4.93 -2.42
N ARG A 37 13.62 5.86 -3.26
CA ARG A 37 14.43 6.41 -4.36
C ARG A 37 15.69 7.14 -3.87
N GLU A 38 15.63 7.79 -2.70
CA GLU A 38 16.78 8.45 -2.09
C GLU A 38 17.81 7.46 -1.53
N ILE A 39 17.36 6.27 -1.11
CA ILE A 39 18.23 5.19 -0.59
C ILE A 39 18.84 4.37 -1.73
N ASP A 40 18.00 4.03 -2.71
CA ASP A 40 18.40 3.24 -3.87
C ASP A 40 17.63 3.71 -5.10
N VAL A 41 18.37 4.25 -6.07
CA VAL A 41 17.80 4.79 -7.31
C VAL A 41 17.08 3.72 -8.13
N TYR A 42 17.51 2.45 -8.04
CA TYR A 42 16.87 1.34 -8.75
C TYR A 42 15.55 0.91 -8.13
N SER A 43 15.35 1.17 -6.82
CA SER A 43 14.10 0.88 -6.11
C SER A 43 12.90 1.66 -6.68
N PHE A 44 13.11 2.74 -7.42
CA PHE A 44 12.01 3.51 -8.03
C PHE A 44 11.24 2.72 -9.10
N ASN A 45 11.93 1.87 -9.88
CA ASN A 45 11.24 1.02 -10.87
C ASN A 45 10.35 -0.01 -10.18
N ILE A 46 10.82 -0.59 -9.07
CA ILE A 46 10.04 -1.50 -8.23
C ILE A 46 8.84 -0.77 -7.61
N CYS A 47 9.03 0.49 -7.20
CA CYS A 47 7.98 1.28 -6.59
C CYS A 47 6.83 1.59 -7.56
N LYS A 48 7.08 1.77 -8.86
CA LYS A 48 6.02 2.03 -9.85
C LYS A 48 5.04 0.87 -10.00
N ASP A 49 5.53 -0.35 -9.80
CA ASP A 49 4.73 -1.57 -9.85
C ASP A 49 4.19 -1.98 -8.47
N CYS A 50 4.54 -1.24 -7.42
CA CYS A 50 4.09 -1.52 -6.06
C CYS A 50 2.62 -1.14 -5.87
N LEU A 51 1.89 -1.99 -5.14
CA LEU A 51 0.49 -1.78 -4.78
C LEU A 51 0.24 -0.42 -4.09
N VAL A 52 1.17 0.03 -3.25
CA VAL A 52 1.10 1.34 -2.58
C VAL A 52 1.09 2.47 -3.58
N TYR A 53 1.97 2.42 -4.58
CA TYR A 53 2.09 3.46 -5.59
C TYR A 53 0.83 3.45 -6.45
N ILE A 54 0.45 2.30 -6.99
CA ILE A 54 -0.76 2.12 -7.81
C ILE A 54 -2.01 2.62 -7.08
N ALA A 55 -2.19 2.27 -5.81
CA ALA A 55 -3.35 2.66 -5.02
C ALA A 55 -3.42 4.17 -4.71
N LYS A 56 -2.28 4.87 -4.75
CA LYS A 56 -2.17 6.30 -4.46
C LYS A 56 -2.13 7.18 -5.72
N GLN A 57 -1.94 6.61 -6.90
CA GLN A 57 -1.93 7.39 -8.14
C GLN A 57 -3.35 7.80 -8.57
N LYS A 58 -3.49 9.06 -8.99
CA LYS A 58 -4.72 9.57 -9.60
C LYS A 58 -4.96 9.02 -11.02
N ASN A 59 -3.87 8.65 -11.71
CA ASN A 59 -3.88 8.20 -13.10
C ASN A 59 -3.44 6.72 -13.21
N SER A 60 -3.89 5.88 -12.28
CA SER A 60 -3.66 4.44 -12.35
C SER A 60 -4.33 3.85 -13.60
N ILE A 61 -3.70 2.81 -14.18
CA ILE A 61 -4.31 2.00 -15.24
C ILE A 61 -5.49 1.16 -14.73
N PHE A 62 -5.53 0.91 -13.42
CA PHE A 62 -6.61 0.21 -12.76
C PHE A 62 -7.65 1.21 -12.27
N SER A 63 -8.92 0.85 -12.47
CA SER A 63 -10.05 1.51 -11.82
C SER A 63 -9.94 1.43 -10.29
N LYS A 64 -10.69 2.28 -9.60
CA LYS A 64 -10.73 2.24 -8.14
C LYS A 64 -11.18 0.86 -7.67
N GLU A 65 -12.24 0.33 -8.26
CA GLU A 65 -12.86 -0.95 -7.95
C GLU A 65 -11.87 -2.11 -8.07
N GLU A 66 -11.06 -2.14 -9.14
CA GLU A 66 -9.99 -3.13 -9.33
C GLU A 66 -8.92 -3.03 -8.25
N ILE A 67 -8.48 -1.81 -7.91
CA ILE A 67 -7.55 -1.58 -6.80
C ILE A 67 -8.15 -2.10 -5.49
N LEU A 68 -9.45 -1.87 -5.25
CA LEU A 68 -10.10 -2.38 -4.04
C LEU A 68 -10.12 -3.91 -4.00
N SER A 69 -10.39 -4.55 -5.15
CA SER A 69 -10.38 -5.99 -5.30
C SER A 69 -9.00 -6.60 -5.01
N ILE A 70 -7.94 -6.00 -5.55
CA ILE A 70 -6.56 -6.43 -5.31
C ILE A 70 -6.20 -6.33 -3.82
N LEU A 71 -6.55 -5.22 -3.17
CA LEU A 71 -6.30 -5.02 -1.73
C LEU A 71 -7.06 -6.05 -0.88
N CYS A 72 -8.34 -6.29 -1.19
CA CYS A 72 -9.15 -7.32 -0.55
C CYS A 72 -8.54 -8.72 -0.70
N GLN A 73 -8.07 -9.08 -1.90
CA GLN A 73 -7.44 -10.38 -2.16
C GLN A 73 -6.14 -10.55 -1.36
N LYS A 74 -5.43 -9.46 -1.08
CA LYS A 74 -4.24 -9.45 -0.21
C LYS A 74 -4.58 -9.47 1.29
N GLY A 75 -5.87 -9.46 1.65
CA GLY A 75 -6.33 -9.54 3.03
C GLY A 75 -6.36 -8.20 3.76
N ILE A 76 -6.35 -7.09 3.03
CA ILE A 76 -6.48 -5.77 3.61
C ILE A 76 -7.99 -5.47 3.68
N ASP A 77 -8.52 -5.28 4.89
CA ASP A 77 -9.92 -4.83 5.03
C ASP A 77 -10.00 -3.37 4.62
N VAL A 78 -10.74 -3.15 3.55
CA VAL A 78 -10.79 -1.87 2.87
C VAL A 78 -12.19 -1.28 2.79
N THR A 79 -13.19 -1.99 3.32
CA THR A 79 -14.61 -1.62 3.24
C THR A 79 -15.29 -1.58 4.61
N GLY A 80 -14.62 -1.99 5.70
CA GLY A 80 -15.29 -2.21 6.99
C GLY A 80 -16.39 -3.28 6.90
N HIS A 81 -16.43 -3.99 5.78
CA HIS A 81 -17.32 -5.07 5.43
C HIS A 81 -16.36 -6.17 4.94
N ARG A 82 -16.42 -7.33 5.60
CA ARG A 82 -15.53 -8.47 5.31
C ARG A 82 -15.48 -8.69 3.80
N CYS A 83 -14.29 -8.55 3.21
CA CYS A 83 -14.07 -8.89 1.82
C CYS A 83 -14.53 -10.36 1.61
N PRO A 84 -15.52 -10.63 0.73
CA PRO A 84 -16.15 -11.95 0.64
C PRO A 84 -15.18 -13.08 0.26
N GLN A 85 -14.02 -12.73 -0.29
CA GLN A 85 -13.00 -13.67 -0.76
C GLN A 85 -11.84 -13.87 0.22
N TYR A 86 -11.77 -13.13 1.33
CA TYR A 86 -10.72 -13.35 2.33
C TYR A 86 -11.08 -14.55 3.20
N LYS A 87 -10.51 -15.71 2.88
CA LYS A 87 -10.47 -16.86 3.80
C LYS A 87 -9.29 -16.66 4.74
N THR A 88 -9.56 -16.50 6.03
CA THR A 88 -8.53 -16.56 7.06
C THR A 88 -7.83 -17.90 6.93
N ALA A 89 -6.51 -17.90 6.72
CA ALA A 89 -5.73 -19.14 6.74
C ALA A 89 -5.82 -19.73 8.16
N THR A 90 -6.49 -20.88 8.28
CA THR A 90 -6.55 -21.71 9.51
C THR A 90 -5.21 -22.32 9.85
#